data_AF-A0A6G1J8S3-F1
#
_entry.id   AF-A0A6G1J8S3-F1
#
_cell.length_a   1.000
_cell.length_b   1.000
_cell.length_c   1.000
_cell.angle_alpha   90.00
_cell.angle_beta   90.00
_cell.angle_gamma   90.00
#
_symmetry.space_group_name_H-M   'P 1'
#
loop_
_entity.id
_entity.type
_entity.pdbx_description
1 polymer ?
#
loop_
_entity_poly.entity_id
_entity_poly.type
_entity_poly.pdbx_seq_one_letter_code
_entity_poly.pdbx_strand_id
1 'polypeptide(L)'
;MFDVGVSNVADNLYDSSLVVEKVGENKCDKCDTCENCPERPACQENCKNPPPQSCGFYADCAEKELGCGPSGYPIRYGQKNCLAFSRNLDYFTVQGQNFIWGTMSCLQQFLSPLIQNCDETCSSISTKAFASHPKCYTDNGFCSLGCGDILVLLAVVNKDLLESGEQIFETAKICLSNASATLKGCAGEILWETRNNYLPVPVFRIAIGCGDEASAGGKRR
;
A
#
# COMPACT_ATOMS: atom_id res chain seq x y z
N MET A 1 64.67 39.38 44.58
CA MET A 1 65.86 40.01 44.01
C MET A 1 66.01 39.48 42.59
N PHE A 2 65.65 40.32 41.61
CA PHE A 2 65.86 40.29 40.14
C PHE A 2 65.39 39.03 39.36
N ASP A 3 64.87 39.07 38.14
CA ASP A 3 64.85 40.12 37.12
C ASP A 3 63.65 39.96 36.16
N VAL A 4 63.32 41.05 35.50
CA VAL A 4 62.30 41.24 34.46
C VAL A 4 62.86 40.79 33.10
N GLY A 5 62.02 40.26 32.21
CA GLY A 5 62.36 40.05 30.79
C GLY A 5 61.12 39.91 29.92
N VAL A 6 60.93 40.87 29.00
CA VAL A 6 59.71 41.21 28.27
C VAL A 6 59.63 40.52 26.89
N SER A 7 58.41 40.08 26.54
CA SER A 7 57.69 40.03 25.24
C SER A 7 58.46 40.04 23.89
N ASN A 8 58.07 39.15 22.96
CA ASN A 8 57.31 39.52 21.75
C ASN A 8 56.92 38.33 20.83
N VAL A 9 55.61 38.23 20.60
CA VAL A 9 54.85 38.04 19.34
C VAL A 9 55.33 37.01 18.30
N ALA A 10 54.50 35.98 18.08
CA ALA A 10 54.00 35.62 16.75
C ALA A 10 52.77 34.70 16.88
N ASP A 11 51.61 35.24 16.49
CA ASP A 11 50.36 34.53 16.29
C ASP A 11 50.50 33.45 15.21
N ASN A 12 49.87 32.29 15.40
CA ASN A 12 48.96 31.73 14.39
C ASN A 12 48.26 30.45 14.89
N LEU A 13 46.97 30.63 15.17
CA LEU A 13 45.88 29.87 14.57
C LEU A 13 46.00 28.34 14.61
N TYR A 14 45.63 27.76 15.75
CA TYR A 14 44.72 26.61 15.76
C TYR A 14 43.78 26.78 16.95
N ASP A 15 42.97 27.83 16.88
CA ASP A 15 41.70 27.85 17.61
C ASP A 15 40.83 26.79 16.93
N SER A 16 40.84 25.60 17.52
CA SER A 16 39.83 24.58 17.23
C SER A 16 38.53 25.11 17.80
N SER A 17 37.95 26.09 17.10
CA SER A 17 36.56 26.44 17.26
C SER A 17 35.79 25.17 16.93
N LEU A 18 35.41 24.48 18.00
CA LEU A 18 34.38 23.48 17.98
C LEU A 18 33.14 24.28 17.61
N VAL A 19 32.90 24.41 16.31
CA VAL A 19 31.61 24.80 15.78
C VAL A 19 30.72 23.65 16.20
N VAL A 20 30.17 23.78 17.41
CA VAL A 20 28.91 23.14 17.74
C VAL A 20 27.97 23.79 16.74
N GLU A 21 27.86 23.19 15.55
CA GLU A 21 26.65 23.32 14.78
C GLU A 21 25.57 23.00 15.79
N LYS A 22 24.78 24.02 16.15
CA LYS A 22 23.45 23.78 16.63
C LYS A 22 22.78 23.00 15.50
N VAL A 23 22.93 21.68 15.52
CA VAL A 23 21.83 20.80 15.17
C VAL A 23 20.80 21.10 16.25
N GLY A 24 20.13 22.23 16.10
CA GLY A 24 18.82 22.40 16.68
C GLY A 24 18.07 21.22 16.11
N GLU A 25 17.80 20.23 16.96
CA GLU A 25 16.71 19.30 16.70
C GLU A 25 15.45 20.18 16.60
N ASN A 26 15.23 20.80 15.44
CA ASN A 26 13.94 21.30 15.02
C ASN A 26 13.12 20.02 14.81
N LYS A 27 12.69 19.41 15.90
CA LYS A 27 11.77 18.28 15.88
C LYS A 27 10.49 18.81 15.27
N CYS A 28 10.38 18.59 13.96
CA CYS A 28 9.19 18.86 13.20
C CYS A 28 8.06 18.09 13.86
N ASP A 29 7.01 18.79 14.27
CA ASP A 29 5.77 18.17 14.70
C ASP A 29 4.92 17.82 13.47
N LYS A 30 4.12 16.76 13.57
CA LYS A 30 3.16 16.39 12.53
C LYS A 30 2.15 17.51 12.23
N CYS A 31 2.00 18.49 13.12
CA CYS A 31 1.14 19.64 12.93
C CYS A 31 1.80 20.84 12.23
N ASP A 32 3.12 20.82 12.02
CA ASP A 32 3.83 21.95 11.43
C ASP A 32 3.60 22.07 9.93
N THR A 33 3.39 23.26 9.38
CA THR A 33 3.22 23.43 7.93
C THR A 33 4.46 22.99 7.15
N CYS A 34 4.30 22.64 5.87
CA CYS A 34 5.46 22.31 5.01
C CYS A 34 6.41 23.49 4.77
N GLU A 35 5.98 24.73 5.06
CA GLU A 35 6.84 25.90 5.06
C GLU A 35 7.78 25.89 6.27
N ASN A 36 7.26 25.51 7.44
CA ASN A 36 8.00 25.47 8.69
C ASN A 36 8.84 24.18 8.84
N CYS A 37 8.34 23.07 8.28
CA CYS A 37 8.92 21.74 8.42
C CYS A 37 8.93 21.00 7.08
N PRO A 38 9.76 21.48 6.12
CA PRO A 38 9.83 20.90 4.78
C PRO A 38 10.36 19.47 4.74
N GLU A 39 11.05 19.03 5.80
CA GLU A 39 11.63 17.68 5.91
C GLU A 39 10.60 16.60 6.30
N ARG A 40 9.39 16.97 6.72
CA ARG A 40 8.33 16.01 7.02
C ARG A 40 8.09 15.08 5.82
N PRO A 41 7.87 13.77 6.04
CA PRO A 41 7.53 12.84 4.97
C PRO A 41 6.37 13.34 4.10
N ALA A 42 5.26 13.77 4.68
CA ALA A 42 4.10 14.26 3.92
C ALA A 42 4.36 15.53 3.10
N CYS A 43 5.46 16.25 3.37
CA CYS A 43 5.84 17.45 2.65
C CYS A 43 6.69 17.17 1.41
N GLN A 44 7.22 15.95 1.27
CA GLN A 44 8.02 15.53 0.12
C GLN A 44 7.16 15.43 -1.15
N GLU A 45 7.77 15.74 -2.30
CA GLU A 45 7.06 15.79 -3.58
C GLU A 45 6.43 14.44 -3.97
N ASN A 46 7.16 13.35 -3.75
CA ASN A 46 6.67 11.99 -3.98
C ASN A 46 5.60 11.54 -2.97
N CYS A 47 5.38 12.28 -1.89
CA CYS A 47 4.30 12.02 -0.93
C CYS A 47 3.06 12.86 -1.25
N LYS A 48 3.25 14.09 -1.73
CA LYS A 48 2.17 14.92 -2.29
C LYS A 48 1.61 14.35 -3.58
N ASN A 49 2.51 13.90 -4.46
CA ASN A 49 2.24 13.32 -5.77
C ASN A 49 2.87 11.92 -5.85
N PRO A 50 2.21 10.89 -5.29
CA PRO A 50 2.72 9.51 -5.31
C PRO A 50 3.05 9.05 -6.73
N PRO A 51 4.27 8.55 -6.99
CA PRO A 51 4.62 8.03 -8.30
C PRO A 51 3.67 6.90 -8.70
N PRO A 52 3.19 6.88 -9.96
CA PRO A 52 2.38 5.78 -10.44
C PRO A 52 3.18 4.48 -10.40
N GLN A 53 2.47 3.35 -10.32
CA GLN A 53 3.07 2.02 -10.30
C GLN A 53 4.09 1.77 -9.17
N SER A 54 3.95 2.49 -8.06
CA SER A 54 4.79 2.33 -6.87
C SER A 54 3.95 1.91 -5.67
N CYS A 55 4.58 1.17 -4.75
CA CYS A 55 4.05 0.87 -3.42
C CYS A 55 4.77 1.63 -2.30
N GLY A 56 5.76 2.47 -2.66
CA GLY A 56 6.64 3.16 -1.70
C GLY A 56 5.88 4.13 -0.79
N PHE A 57 4.83 4.79 -1.29
CA PHE A 57 4.03 5.76 -0.54
C PHE A 57 3.62 5.26 0.85
N TYR A 58 3.22 3.99 0.97
CA TYR A 58 2.74 3.45 2.23
C TYR A 58 3.81 3.44 3.33
N ALA A 59 5.04 3.05 3.00
CA ALA A 59 6.13 3.01 3.99
C ALA A 59 6.88 4.34 4.07
N ASP A 60 7.15 4.97 2.93
CA ASP A 60 7.99 6.16 2.86
C ASP A 60 7.27 7.47 3.14
N CYS A 61 5.94 7.48 3.06
CA CYS A 61 5.12 8.66 3.33
C CYS A 61 4.16 8.37 4.48
N ALA A 62 3.18 7.50 4.28
CA ALA A 62 2.07 7.34 5.21
C ALA A 62 2.51 6.78 6.58
N GLU A 63 3.34 5.73 6.60
CA GLU A 63 3.83 5.17 7.88
C GLU A 63 4.82 6.10 8.57
N LYS A 64 5.78 6.68 7.84
CA LYS A 64 6.75 7.62 8.43
C LYS A 64 6.08 8.87 8.99
N GLU A 65 5.01 9.34 8.37
CA GLU A 65 4.25 10.50 8.85
C GLU A 65 3.32 10.17 10.02
N LEU A 66 2.61 9.04 9.95
CA LEU A 66 1.56 8.72 10.92
C LEU A 66 2.06 7.90 12.12
N GLY A 67 3.14 7.13 11.96
CA GLY A 67 3.71 6.26 12.99
C GLY A 67 2.73 5.20 13.51
N CYS A 68 1.89 4.62 12.64
CA CYS A 68 0.83 3.70 13.04
C CYS A 68 1.30 2.29 13.42
N GLY A 69 2.56 1.98 13.14
CA GLY A 69 3.18 0.71 13.39
C GLY A 69 2.79 -0.38 12.39
N PRO A 70 3.37 -1.59 12.52
CA PRO A 70 3.18 -2.68 11.58
C PRO A 70 1.74 -3.22 11.51
N SER A 71 0.93 -2.93 12.53
CA SER A 71 -0.50 -3.26 12.54
C SER A 71 -1.39 -2.18 11.91
N GLY A 72 -0.84 -0.99 11.66
CA GLY A 72 -1.55 0.12 11.06
C GLY A 72 -1.90 -0.11 9.59
N TYR A 73 -2.91 0.61 9.11
CA TYR A 73 -3.39 0.52 7.73
C TYR A 73 -2.25 0.64 6.68
N PRO A 74 -1.32 1.61 6.77
CA PRO A 74 -0.29 1.78 5.73
C PRO A 74 0.51 0.51 5.48
N ILE A 75 0.96 -0.17 6.54
CA ILE A 75 1.82 -1.35 6.41
C ILE A 75 1.00 -2.63 6.29
N ARG A 76 0.08 -2.87 7.24
CA ARG A 76 -0.65 -4.15 7.37
C ARG A 76 -1.54 -4.44 6.16
N TYR A 77 -2.13 -3.40 5.59
CA TYR A 77 -3.10 -3.51 4.52
C TYR A 77 -2.57 -2.89 3.23
N GLY A 78 -2.29 -1.59 3.22
CA GLY A 78 -1.92 -0.82 2.01
C GLY A 78 -0.70 -1.39 1.29
N GLN A 79 0.47 -1.37 1.96
CA GLN A 79 1.72 -1.84 1.37
C GLN A 79 1.67 -3.33 1.04
N LYS A 80 1.15 -4.14 1.98
CA LYS A 80 1.03 -5.60 1.81
C LYS A 80 0.27 -5.96 0.54
N ASN A 81 -0.92 -5.39 0.35
CA ASN A 81 -1.75 -5.66 -0.82
C ASN A 81 -1.16 -5.06 -2.09
N CYS A 82 -0.63 -3.83 -2.03
CA CYS A 82 0.04 -3.21 -3.17
C CYS A 82 1.16 -4.11 -3.73
N LEU A 83 2.04 -4.60 -2.85
CA LEU A 83 3.12 -5.50 -3.23
C LEU A 83 2.62 -6.88 -3.68
N ALA A 84 1.53 -7.39 -3.11
CA ALA A 84 0.94 -8.66 -3.52
C ALA A 84 0.41 -8.57 -4.97
N PHE A 85 -0.37 -7.54 -5.29
CA PHE A 85 -0.86 -7.31 -6.64
C PHE A 85 0.26 -7.04 -7.63
N SER A 86 1.24 -6.19 -7.29
CA SER A 86 2.38 -5.91 -8.16
C SER A 86 3.16 -7.17 -8.55
N ARG A 87 3.34 -8.11 -7.62
CA ARG A 87 4.00 -9.40 -7.87
C ARG A 87 3.17 -10.38 -8.70
N ASN A 88 1.87 -10.16 -8.82
CA ASN A 88 0.93 -11.06 -9.49
C ASN A 88 0.31 -10.43 -10.75
N LEU A 89 0.84 -9.30 -11.24
CA LEU A 89 0.30 -8.60 -12.42
C LEU A 89 0.23 -9.48 -13.67
N ASP A 90 1.17 -10.39 -13.85
CA ASP A 90 1.23 -11.28 -15.00
C ASP A 90 0.06 -12.28 -15.08
N TYR A 91 -0.70 -12.45 -13.98
CA TYR A 91 -1.93 -13.24 -13.96
C TYR A 91 -3.15 -12.46 -14.43
N PHE A 92 -3.05 -11.14 -14.58
CA PHE A 92 -4.13 -10.29 -15.06
C PHE A 92 -4.01 -10.05 -16.56
N THR A 93 -5.16 -9.86 -17.21
CA THR A 93 -5.22 -9.32 -18.57
C THR A 93 -4.66 -7.89 -18.60
N VAL A 94 -4.40 -7.35 -19.79
CA VAL A 94 -4.00 -5.92 -19.93
C VAL A 94 -5.04 -4.99 -19.30
N GLN A 95 -6.33 -5.31 -19.42
CA GLN A 95 -7.39 -4.55 -18.76
C GLN A 95 -7.31 -4.66 -17.23
N GLY A 96 -7.10 -5.87 -16.71
CA GLY A 96 -6.90 -6.12 -15.28
C GLY A 96 -5.67 -5.38 -14.74
N GLN A 97 -4.54 -5.39 -15.44
CA GLN A 97 -3.33 -4.65 -15.05
C GLN A 97 -3.58 -3.14 -14.99
N ASN A 98 -4.30 -2.58 -15.96
CA ASN A 98 -4.69 -1.17 -15.95
C ASN A 98 -5.60 -0.85 -14.76
N PHE A 99 -6.58 -1.70 -14.47
CA PHE A 99 -7.44 -1.56 -13.29
C PHE A 99 -6.64 -1.58 -12.00
N ILE A 100 -5.71 -2.52 -11.84
CA ILE A 100 -4.89 -2.68 -10.64
C ILE A 100 -4.04 -1.43 -10.41
N TRP A 101 -3.29 -0.98 -11.43
CA TRP A 101 -2.43 0.19 -11.28
C TRP A 101 -3.20 1.50 -11.11
N GLY A 102 -4.31 1.66 -11.83
CA GLY A 102 -5.20 2.80 -11.68
C GLY A 102 -5.79 2.88 -10.27
N THR A 103 -6.29 1.74 -9.76
CA THR A 103 -6.80 1.62 -8.39
C THR A 103 -5.74 1.96 -7.36
N MET A 104 -4.55 1.37 -7.44
CA MET A 104 -3.46 1.65 -6.49
C MET A 104 -3.06 3.12 -6.47
N SER A 105 -2.99 3.76 -7.65
CA SER A 105 -2.65 5.17 -7.78
C SER A 105 -3.74 6.04 -7.15
N CYS A 106 -5.02 5.75 -7.44
CA CYS A 106 -6.17 6.44 -6.84
C CYS A 106 -6.16 6.37 -5.31
N LEU A 107 -5.91 5.19 -4.72
CA LEU A 107 -5.88 5.01 -3.27
C LEU A 107 -4.75 5.79 -2.59
N GLN A 108 -3.55 5.80 -3.20
CA GLN A 108 -2.42 6.57 -2.68
C GLN A 108 -2.66 8.08 -2.79
N GLN A 109 -3.20 8.54 -3.92
CA GLN A 109 -3.56 9.94 -4.13
C GLN A 109 -4.66 10.41 -3.15
N PHE A 110 -5.62 9.54 -2.83
CA PHE A 110 -6.63 9.83 -1.81
C PHE A 110 -6.01 10.02 -0.41
N LEU A 111 -5.00 9.22 -0.06
CA LEU A 111 -4.32 9.29 1.23
C LEU A 111 -3.35 10.46 1.36
N SER A 112 -2.71 10.89 0.27
CA SER A 112 -1.72 11.99 0.24
C SER A 112 -2.16 13.26 1.01
N PRO A 113 -3.36 13.83 0.79
CA PRO A 113 -3.80 14.99 1.56
C PRO A 113 -4.19 14.64 3.00
N LEU A 114 -4.59 13.41 3.29
CA LEU A 114 -4.96 13.00 4.64
C LEU A 114 -3.75 12.88 5.57
N ILE A 115 -2.61 12.39 5.07
CA ILE A 115 -1.40 12.27 5.89
C ILE A 115 -0.81 13.65 6.26
N GLN A 116 -1.13 14.69 5.49
CA GLN A 116 -0.76 16.08 5.81
C GLN A 116 -1.65 16.68 6.93
N ASN A 117 -2.84 16.13 7.14
CA ASN A 117 -3.77 16.63 8.14
C ASN A 117 -3.38 16.13 9.54
N CYS A 118 -3.10 17.08 10.43
CA CYS A 118 -2.66 16.81 11.79
C CYS A 118 -3.70 16.12 12.67
N ASP A 119 -4.99 16.34 12.39
CA ASP A 119 -6.11 15.77 13.15
C ASP A 119 -6.33 14.29 12.84
N GLU A 120 -5.68 13.74 11.81
CA GLU A 120 -5.85 12.36 11.44
C GLU A 120 -5.14 11.42 12.40
N THR A 121 -5.89 10.45 12.91
CA THR A 121 -5.37 9.33 13.70
C THR A 121 -5.21 8.09 12.83
N CYS A 122 -4.46 7.10 13.30
CA CYS A 122 -4.35 5.82 12.61
C CYS A 122 -5.72 5.15 12.36
N SER A 123 -6.66 5.32 13.30
CA SER A 123 -8.03 4.80 13.15
C SER A 123 -8.81 5.59 12.09
N SER A 124 -8.74 6.93 12.09
CA SER A 124 -9.48 7.73 11.12
C SER A 124 -8.92 7.55 9.70
N ILE A 125 -7.59 7.45 9.56
CA ILE A 125 -6.92 7.09 8.31
C ILE A 125 -7.42 5.74 7.82
N SER A 126 -7.41 4.71 8.67
CA SER A 126 -7.88 3.38 8.27
C SER A 126 -9.32 3.43 7.75
N THR A 127 -10.24 4.07 8.50
CA THR A 127 -11.65 4.21 8.09
C THR A 127 -11.81 4.94 6.76
N LYS A 128 -11.13 6.07 6.57
CA LYS A 128 -11.20 6.87 5.33
C LYS A 128 -10.55 6.16 4.15
N ALA A 129 -9.41 5.52 4.39
CA ALA A 129 -8.67 4.77 3.38
C ALA A 129 -9.49 3.58 2.89
N PHE A 130 -10.14 2.86 3.79
CA PHE A 130 -11.14 1.89 3.40
C PHE A 130 -12.24 2.60 2.61
N ALA A 131 -12.95 3.60 3.15
CA ALA A 131 -14.09 4.24 2.46
C ALA A 131 -13.83 4.73 1.02
N SER A 132 -12.57 4.98 0.62
CA SER A 132 -12.23 5.36 -0.76
C SER A 132 -12.19 4.22 -1.79
N HIS A 133 -12.08 2.95 -1.36
CA HIS A 133 -11.93 1.82 -2.30
C HIS A 133 -13.08 1.71 -3.29
N PRO A 134 -14.37 1.81 -2.92
CA PRO A 134 -15.44 1.63 -3.89
C PRO A 134 -15.37 2.62 -5.04
N LYS A 135 -15.10 3.90 -4.74
CA LYS A 135 -14.91 4.92 -5.77
C LYS A 135 -13.69 4.63 -6.63
N CYS A 136 -12.54 4.32 -6.03
CA CYS A 136 -11.34 4.00 -6.79
C CYS A 136 -11.52 2.76 -7.68
N TYR A 137 -12.23 1.75 -7.22
CA TYR A 137 -12.52 0.56 -8.01
C TYR A 137 -13.43 0.88 -9.20
N THR A 138 -14.52 1.62 -8.98
CA THR A 138 -15.46 1.97 -10.05
C THR A 138 -14.83 2.89 -11.08
N ASP A 139 -14.09 3.90 -10.65
CA ASP A 139 -13.45 4.88 -11.54
C ASP A 139 -12.37 4.23 -12.43
N ASN A 140 -11.77 3.13 -11.97
CA ASN A 140 -10.74 2.40 -12.71
C ASN A 140 -11.28 1.17 -13.46
N GLY A 141 -12.60 1.03 -13.57
CA GLY A 141 -13.22 0.07 -14.47
C GLY A 141 -13.51 -1.31 -13.87
N PHE A 142 -13.63 -1.44 -12.54
CA PHE A 142 -13.99 -2.71 -11.90
C PHE A 142 -15.25 -3.34 -12.51
N CYS A 143 -16.28 -2.56 -12.80
CA CYS A 143 -17.55 -3.06 -13.34
C CYS A 143 -17.42 -3.66 -14.76
N SER A 144 -16.30 -3.43 -15.44
CA SER A 144 -16.04 -3.91 -16.81
C SER A 144 -14.97 -4.99 -16.86
N LEU A 145 -14.47 -5.46 -15.70
CA LEU A 145 -13.46 -6.51 -15.64
C LEU A 145 -14.02 -7.87 -16.08
N GLY A 146 -13.19 -8.63 -16.79
CA GLY A 146 -13.47 -10.03 -17.10
C GLY A 146 -13.43 -10.92 -15.86
N CYS A 147 -14.08 -12.08 -15.95
CA CYS A 147 -14.16 -13.05 -14.86
C CYS A 147 -12.80 -13.56 -14.38
N GLY A 148 -11.85 -13.78 -15.30
CA GLY A 148 -10.47 -14.17 -14.95
C GLY A 148 -9.80 -13.16 -14.02
N ASP A 149 -9.86 -11.87 -14.35
CA ASP A 149 -9.27 -10.80 -13.53
C ASP A 149 -9.92 -10.70 -12.15
N ILE A 150 -11.24 -10.87 -12.06
CA ILE A 150 -11.97 -10.86 -10.78
C ILE A 150 -11.52 -12.02 -9.89
N LEU A 151 -11.32 -13.22 -10.45
CA LEU A 151 -10.87 -14.38 -9.68
C LEU A 151 -9.45 -14.20 -9.16
N VAL A 152 -8.54 -13.69 -10.00
CA VAL A 152 -7.17 -13.38 -9.58
C VAL A 152 -7.19 -12.30 -8.50
N LEU A 153 -8.03 -11.27 -8.63
CA LEU A 153 -8.20 -10.24 -7.60
C LEU A 153 -8.60 -10.83 -6.25
N LEU A 154 -9.64 -11.68 -6.22
CA LEU A 154 -10.08 -12.35 -5.00
C LEU A 154 -9.00 -13.27 -4.42
N ALA A 155 -8.25 -13.97 -5.29
CA ALA A 155 -7.17 -14.85 -4.88
C ALA A 155 -5.97 -14.08 -4.26
N VAL A 156 -5.64 -12.90 -4.78
CA VAL A 156 -4.54 -12.07 -4.27
C VAL A 156 -4.89 -11.43 -2.92
N VAL A 157 -6.11 -10.89 -2.77
CA VAL A 157 -6.58 -10.30 -1.50
C VAL A 157 -6.76 -11.38 -0.43
N ASN A 158 -7.15 -12.60 -0.82
CA ASN A 158 -7.23 -13.78 0.05
C ASN A 158 -7.97 -13.50 1.38
N LYS A 159 -7.35 -13.70 2.55
CA LYS A 159 -7.98 -13.52 3.87
C LYS A 159 -8.29 -12.06 4.20
N ASP A 160 -7.63 -11.10 3.55
CA ASP A 160 -7.93 -9.67 3.71
C ASP A 160 -9.29 -9.31 3.09
N LEU A 161 -9.89 -10.23 2.34
CA LEU A 161 -11.25 -10.10 1.82
C LEU A 161 -12.26 -10.01 2.96
N LEU A 162 -11.94 -10.49 4.18
CA LEU A 162 -12.80 -10.33 5.35
C LEU A 162 -12.68 -8.93 5.97
N GLU A 163 -11.50 -8.30 5.87
CA GLU A 163 -11.27 -6.93 6.38
C GLU A 163 -11.75 -5.85 5.40
N SER A 164 -11.71 -6.16 4.10
CA SER A 164 -12.18 -5.31 3.00
C SER A 164 -13.53 -5.75 2.42
N GLY A 165 -14.15 -6.76 3.04
CA GLY A 165 -15.30 -7.48 2.48
C GLY A 165 -16.53 -6.62 2.30
N GLU A 166 -16.79 -5.72 3.24
CA GLU A 166 -17.87 -4.74 3.11
C GLU A 166 -17.64 -3.84 1.88
N GLN A 167 -16.40 -3.54 1.54
CA GLN A 167 -16.07 -2.57 0.48
C GLN A 167 -16.14 -3.17 -0.90
N ILE A 168 -15.64 -4.40 -1.04
CA ILE A 168 -15.80 -5.19 -2.26
C ILE A 168 -17.29 -5.45 -2.49
N PHE A 169 -18.06 -5.67 -1.42
CA PHE A 169 -19.51 -5.83 -1.49
C PHE A 169 -20.24 -4.52 -1.84
N GLU A 170 -19.83 -3.36 -1.33
CA GLU A 170 -20.39 -2.06 -1.71
C GLU A 170 -20.01 -1.66 -3.14
N THR A 171 -18.77 -1.91 -3.58
CA THR A 171 -18.36 -1.73 -4.98
C THR A 171 -19.17 -2.64 -5.89
N ALA A 172 -19.29 -3.92 -5.50
CA ALA A 172 -20.11 -4.87 -6.22
C ALA A 172 -21.55 -4.37 -6.28
N LYS A 173 -22.13 -3.85 -5.18
CA LYS A 173 -23.47 -3.20 -5.10
C LYS A 173 -23.61 -2.03 -6.08
N ILE A 174 -22.61 -1.17 -6.18
CA ILE A 174 -22.59 -0.04 -7.12
C ILE A 174 -22.60 -0.54 -8.57
N CYS A 175 -21.91 -1.65 -8.86
CA CYS A 175 -21.95 -2.32 -10.17
C CYS A 175 -23.17 -3.26 -10.35
N LEU A 176 -24.02 -3.44 -9.31
CA LEU A 176 -25.01 -4.52 -9.18
C LEU A 176 -26.40 -4.10 -9.64
N SER A 177 -26.57 -4.10 -10.95
CA SER A 177 -27.75 -4.79 -11.47
C SER A 177 -27.54 -6.30 -11.57
N ASN A 178 -26.30 -6.83 -11.52
CA ASN A 178 -26.04 -8.23 -11.92
C ASN A 178 -24.83 -8.99 -11.29
N ALA A 179 -24.24 -8.62 -10.13
CA ALA A 179 -23.06 -9.39 -9.62
C ALA A 179 -23.32 -10.88 -9.34
N SER A 180 -24.56 -11.31 -9.07
CA SER A 180 -24.88 -12.74 -9.00
C SER A 180 -24.81 -13.41 -10.37
N ALA A 181 -25.14 -12.70 -11.44
CA ALA A 181 -24.98 -13.16 -12.83
C ALA A 181 -23.53 -13.07 -13.29
N THR A 182 -22.75 -12.09 -12.84
CA THR A 182 -21.29 -12.03 -13.07
C THR A 182 -20.61 -13.21 -12.38
N LEU A 183 -20.85 -13.45 -11.09
CA LEU A 183 -20.25 -14.58 -10.37
C LEU A 183 -20.72 -15.96 -10.88
N LYS A 184 -22.01 -16.12 -11.22
CA LYS A 184 -22.51 -17.33 -11.87
C LYS A 184 -21.97 -17.50 -13.30
N GLY A 185 -21.79 -16.39 -14.02
CA GLY A 185 -21.15 -16.34 -15.33
C GLY A 185 -19.69 -16.76 -15.26
N CYS A 186 -18.96 -16.30 -14.25
CA CYS A 186 -17.57 -16.71 -13.98
C CYS A 186 -17.48 -18.21 -13.69
N ALA A 187 -18.40 -18.77 -12.90
CA ALA A 187 -18.47 -20.21 -12.71
C ALA A 187 -18.77 -20.95 -14.03
N GLY A 188 -19.65 -20.41 -14.88
CA GLY A 188 -19.98 -20.98 -16.19
C GLY A 188 -18.81 -20.94 -17.19
N GLU A 189 -18.08 -19.83 -17.26
CA GLU A 189 -16.93 -19.64 -18.16
C GLU A 189 -15.75 -20.54 -17.78
N ILE A 190 -15.40 -20.62 -16.49
CA ILE A 190 -14.36 -21.54 -16.00
C ILE A 190 -14.70 -23.01 -16.36
N LEU A 191 -15.97 -23.40 -16.21
CA LEU A 191 -16.45 -24.75 -16.53
C LEU A 191 -16.46 -25.05 -18.04
N TRP A 192 -16.65 -24.03 -18.90
CA TRP A 192 -16.59 -24.18 -20.35
C TRP A 192 -15.14 -24.36 -20.84
N GLU A 193 -14.21 -23.54 -20.33
CA GLU A 193 -12.79 -23.58 -20.75
C GLU A 193 -12.10 -24.86 -20.27
N THR A 194 -12.39 -25.31 -19.05
CA THR A 194 -11.87 -26.59 -18.52
C THR A 194 -12.43 -27.81 -19.24
N ARG A 195 -13.63 -27.74 -19.82
CA ARG A 195 -14.24 -28.84 -20.58
C ARG A 195 -13.69 -29.00 -21.99
N ASN A 196 -13.24 -27.90 -22.61
CA ASN A 196 -12.83 -27.89 -24.03
C ASN A 196 -11.31 -27.97 -24.26
N ASN A 197 -10.50 -28.16 -23.21
CA ASN A 197 -9.07 -28.53 -23.32
C ASN A 197 -8.19 -27.62 -24.21
N TYR A 198 -8.56 -26.34 -24.34
CA TYR A 198 -7.75 -25.32 -25.00
C TYR A 198 -6.99 -24.50 -23.96
N LEU A 199 -5.83 -24.96 -23.48
CA LEU A 199 -4.93 -24.12 -22.69
C LEU A 199 -3.46 -24.41 -23.00
N PRO A 200 -2.69 -23.35 -23.26
CA PRO A 200 -1.48 -23.08 -22.52
C PRO A 200 -1.70 -21.82 -21.67
N VAL A 201 -2.29 -21.96 -20.49
CA VAL A 201 -2.21 -20.91 -19.46
C VAL A 201 -1.90 -21.57 -18.11
N PRO A 202 -0.80 -21.19 -17.44
CA PRO A 202 -0.38 -21.76 -16.17
C PRO A 202 -1.20 -21.15 -15.02
N VAL A 203 -2.53 -21.24 -15.08
CA VAL A 203 -3.43 -20.80 -13.98
C VAL A 203 -3.46 -21.83 -12.84
N PHE A 204 -3.00 -23.06 -13.10
CA PHE A 204 -2.91 -24.14 -12.12
C PHE A 204 -1.49 -24.33 -11.55
N ARG A 205 -0.81 -23.26 -11.14
CA ARG A 205 0.32 -23.35 -10.18
C ARG A 205 0.37 -22.19 -9.18
N ILE A 206 -0.75 -21.57 -8.85
CA ILE A 206 -0.88 -20.99 -7.52
C ILE A 206 -1.21 -22.17 -6.62
N ALA A 207 -0.19 -22.66 -5.89
CA ALA A 207 -0.33 -23.72 -4.91
C ALA A 207 -1.23 -23.25 -3.76
N ILE A 208 -2.55 -23.27 -3.98
CA ILE A 208 -3.51 -23.35 -2.90
C ILE A 208 -3.49 -24.82 -2.47
N GLY A 209 -2.58 -25.13 -1.55
CA GLY A 209 -2.74 -26.30 -0.71
C GLY A 209 -4.01 -26.10 0.12
N CYS A 210 -5.15 -26.55 -0.39
CA CYS A 210 -6.22 -27.04 0.47
C CYS A 210 -5.73 -28.37 1.05
N GLY A 211 -4.87 -28.27 2.05
CA GLY A 211 -4.63 -29.37 2.96
C GLY A 211 -5.81 -29.45 3.91
N ASP A 212 -6.54 -30.56 3.84
CA ASP A 212 -7.16 -31.15 5.02
C ASP A 212 -6.58 -32.56 5.15
N GLU A 213 -5.63 -32.70 6.06
CA GLU A 213 -5.39 -33.96 6.74
C GLU A 213 -6.64 -34.28 7.57
N ALA A 214 -7.43 -35.26 7.13
CA ALA A 214 -8.31 -36.00 8.02
C ALA A 214 -7.83 -37.44 8.06
N SER A 215 -6.95 -37.70 9.03
CA SER A 215 -6.62 -39.04 9.51
C SER A 215 -7.84 -39.65 10.21
N ALA A 216 -8.36 -40.76 9.68
CA ALA A 216 -9.07 -41.76 10.46
C ALA A 216 -8.87 -43.13 9.79
N GLY A 217 -8.06 -43.97 10.44
CA GLY A 217 -7.64 -45.28 9.93
C GLY A 217 -8.61 -46.43 10.21
N GLY A 218 -8.33 -47.55 9.53
CA GLY A 218 -8.76 -48.91 9.87
C GLY A 218 -10.16 -49.29 9.37
N LYS A 219 -10.43 -50.47 8.81
CA LYS A 219 -9.72 -51.75 8.86
C LYS A 219 -10.31 -52.66 7.77
N ARG A 220 -9.47 -53.55 7.24
CA ARG A 220 -9.78 -54.69 6.35
C ARG A 220 -11.06 -55.46 6.74
N ARG A 221 -11.84 -55.86 5.72
CA ARG A 221 -12.03 -57.26 5.30
C ARG A 221 -12.68 -57.31 3.94
#